data_AF-A0AAD1N9H8-F1
#
_entry.id   AF-A0AAD1N9H8-F1
#
_cell.length_a   1.000
_cell.length_b   1.000
_cell.length_c   1.000
_cell.angle_alpha   90.00
_cell.angle_beta   90.00
_cell.angle_gamma   90.00
#
_symmetry.space_group_name_H-M   'P 1'
#
loop_
_entity.id
_entity.type
_entity.pdbx_description
1 polymer ?
#
loop_
_entity_poly.entity_id
_entity_poly.type
_entity_poly.pdbx_seq_one_letter_code
_entity_poly.pdbx_strand_id
1 'polypeptide(L)'
;MKKFGKALIYFILFILFFVAFAPKKLLYYKIEHLLAPQQIIISDETLKENPIAFLAKNGTLYVKDIEVGIFESLAIYPDIFFNMIDLKNFHSNKKISLIPAIDINRFRIFYTPFYPIKILLRGDSRIGKISGSIDLFAKKGFIDVFTTKPIKMLPLKKIKQGQYRYEFSY
;
A
#
# COMPACT_ATOMS: atom_id res chain seq x y z
N MET A 1 0.39 -25.09 35.80
CA MET A 1 0.63 -23.67 35.40
C MET A 1 2.03 -23.40 34.83
N LYS A 2 3.14 -23.85 35.45
CA LYS A 2 4.52 -23.59 34.93
C LYS A 2 4.80 -24.08 33.50
N LYS A 3 4.23 -25.22 33.08
CA LYS A 3 4.42 -25.77 31.72
C LYS A 3 3.69 -24.96 30.64
N PHE A 4 2.49 -24.43 30.96
CA PHE A 4 1.71 -23.61 30.04
C PHE A 4 2.37 -22.25 29.78
N GLY A 5 2.90 -21.60 30.84
CA GLY A 5 3.66 -20.36 30.69
C GLY A 5 4.90 -20.52 29.81
N LYS A 6 5.65 -21.62 29.96
CA LYS A 6 6.78 -21.94 29.08
C LYS A 6 6.37 -22.14 27.63
N ALA A 7 5.28 -22.88 27.39
CA ALA A 7 4.76 -23.11 26.04
C ALA A 7 4.35 -21.79 25.35
N LEU A 8 3.69 -20.89 26.08
CA LEU A 8 3.33 -19.56 25.57
C LEU A 8 4.55 -18.74 25.20
N ILE A 9 5.60 -18.75 26.04
CA ILE A 9 6.87 -18.05 25.74
C ILE A 9 7.51 -18.62 24.48
N TYR A 10 7.61 -19.94 24.35
CA TYR A 10 8.16 -20.57 23.15
C TYR A 10 7.36 -20.24 21.90
N PHE A 11 6.03 -20.17 22.00
CA PHE A 11 5.16 -19.80 20.90
C PHE A 11 5.35 -18.33 20.47
N ILE A 12 5.46 -17.40 21.43
CA ILE A 12 5.76 -16.00 21.14
C ILE A 12 7.13 -15.86 20.50
N LEU A 13 8.14 -16.56 21.03
CA LEU A 13 9.48 -16.57 20.43
C LEU A 13 9.43 -17.12 19.00
N PHE A 14 8.73 -18.24 18.78
CA PHE A 14 8.56 -18.81 17.45
C PHE A 14 7.95 -17.81 16.46
N ILE A 15 6.90 -17.07 16.86
CA ILE A 15 6.30 -16.01 16.04
C ILE A 15 7.33 -14.91 15.74
N LEU A 16 8.05 -14.44 16.76
CA LEU A 16 9.07 -13.40 16.59
C LEU A 16 10.20 -13.84 15.65
N PHE A 17 10.66 -15.09 15.77
CA PHE A 17 11.64 -15.67 14.86
C PHE A 17 11.07 -15.74 13.43
N PHE A 18 9.84 -16.22 13.27
CA PHE A 18 9.21 -16.31 11.95
C PHE A 18 9.10 -14.94 11.28
N VAL A 19 8.66 -13.91 12.02
CA VAL A 19 8.61 -12.53 11.50
C VAL A 19 10.02 -12.01 11.22
N ALA A 20 10.98 -12.18 12.14
CA ALA A 20 12.35 -11.67 12.00
C ALA A 20 13.08 -12.22 10.77
N PHE A 21 12.88 -13.51 10.48
CA PHE A 21 13.59 -14.24 9.42
C PHE A 21 12.77 -14.47 8.15
N ALA A 22 11.57 -13.88 8.04
CA ALA A 22 10.79 -13.91 6.81
C ALA A 22 11.58 -13.24 5.65
N PRO A 23 11.54 -13.76 4.41
CA PRO A 23 12.31 -13.25 3.28
C PRO A 23 11.66 -11.98 2.69
N LYS A 24 11.74 -10.85 3.39
CA LYS A 24 10.99 -9.62 3.05
C LYS A 24 11.47 -9.02 1.74
N LYS A 25 12.78 -9.08 1.49
CA LYS A 25 13.37 -8.66 0.20
C LYS A 25 12.80 -9.44 -0.99
N LEU A 26 12.56 -10.74 -0.84
CA LEU A 26 11.95 -11.56 -1.90
C LEU A 26 10.50 -11.14 -2.17
N LEU A 27 9.75 -10.79 -1.11
CA LEU A 27 8.38 -10.28 -1.26
C LEU A 27 8.36 -8.96 -2.05
N TYR A 28 9.29 -8.06 -1.78
CA TYR A 28 9.42 -6.81 -2.56
C TYR A 28 9.66 -7.09 -4.04
N TYR A 29 10.68 -7.88 -4.39
CA TYR A 29 10.95 -8.21 -5.79
C TYR A 29 9.81 -8.97 -6.46
N LYS A 30 9.07 -9.79 -5.70
CA LYS A 30 7.88 -10.45 -6.23
C LYS A 30 6.78 -9.44 -6.58
N ILE A 31 6.60 -8.40 -5.77
CA ILE A 31 5.66 -7.31 -6.07
C ILE A 31 6.10 -6.58 -7.33
N GLU A 32 7.37 -6.19 -7.45
CA GLU A 32 7.89 -5.55 -8.67
C GLU A 32 7.70 -6.41 -9.91
N HIS A 33 8.00 -7.71 -9.82
CA HIS A 33 7.77 -8.65 -10.92
C HIS A 33 6.30 -8.76 -11.31
N LEU A 34 5.36 -8.65 -10.36
CA LEU A 34 3.92 -8.68 -10.66
C LEU A 34 3.43 -7.36 -11.29
N LEU A 35 4.11 -6.26 -11.01
CA LEU A 35 3.82 -4.92 -11.53
C LEU A 35 4.44 -4.69 -12.91
N ALA A 36 5.57 -5.34 -13.21
CA ALA A 36 6.29 -5.17 -14.47
C ALA A 36 5.46 -5.46 -15.75
N PRO A 37 4.59 -6.50 -15.83
CA PRO A 37 3.72 -6.71 -16.99
C PRO A 37 2.71 -5.57 -17.22
N GLN A 38 2.39 -4.81 -16.18
CA GLN A 38 1.54 -3.61 -16.26
C GLN A 38 2.35 -2.34 -16.55
N GLN A 39 3.65 -2.48 -16.81
CA GLN A 39 4.63 -1.41 -17.02
C GLN A 39 4.71 -0.45 -15.82
N ILE A 40 4.51 -0.97 -14.60
CA ILE A 40 4.68 -0.22 -13.37
C ILE A 40 6.05 -0.58 -12.80
N ILE A 41 6.94 0.39 -12.71
CA ILE A 41 8.35 0.20 -12.33
C ILE A 41 8.69 1.14 -11.18
N ILE A 42 9.39 0.64 -10.18
CA ILE A 42 10.00 1.44 -9.11
C ILE A 42 11.50 1.46 -9.40
N SER A 43 12.13 2.64 -9.29
CA SER A 43 13.56 2.80 -9.54
C SER A 43 14.17 3.86 -8.64
N ASP A 44 15.50 3.92 -8.62
CA ASP A 44 16.32 4.84 -7.81
C ASP A 44 16.14 4.70 -6.28
N GLU A 45 15.49 3.63 -5.84
CA GLU A 45 15.24 3.41 -4.43
C GLU A 45 16.46 2.85 -3.70
N THR A 46 16.67 3.30 -2.46
CA THR A 46 17.61 2.67 -1.54
C THR A 46 16.90 1.59 -0.73
N LEU A 47 17.29 0.35 -0.94
CA LEU A 47 16.72 -0.81 -0.27
C LEU A 47 17.40 -1.08 1.07
N LYS A 48 16.60 -1.24 2.12
CA LYS A 48 17.05 -1.64 3.46
C LYS A 48 16.09 -2.65 4.06
N GLU A 49 16.63 -3.73 4.60
CA GLU A 49 15.86 -4.73 5.33
C GLU A 49 16.13 -4.61 6.83
N ASN A 50 15.06 -4.59 7.62
CA ASN A 50 15.09 -4.65 9.08
C ASN A 50 14.32 -5.91 9.54
N PRO A 51 14.48 -6.38 10.79
CA PRO A 51 13.82 -7.60 11.28
C PRO A 51 12.29 -7.59 11.13
N ILE A 52 11.65 -6.43 11.14
CA ILE A 52 10.18 -6.33 11.11
C ILE A 52 9.67 -5.92 9.72
N ALA A 53 10.49 -5.23 8.91
CA ALA A 53 10.01 -4.59 7.68
C ALA A 53 11.09 -4.51 6.61
N PHE A 54 10.64 -4.55 5.36
CA PHE A 54 11.44 -4.12 4.22
C PHE A 54 11.16 -2.64 3.93
N LEU A 55 12.20 -1.87 3.60
CA LEU A 55 12.12 -0.44 3.34
C LEU A 55 12.77 -0.13 1.98
N ALA A 56 12.02 0.51 1.10
CA ALA A 56 12.52 1.19 -0.08
C ALA A 56 12.41 2.71 0.17
N LYS A 57 13.51 3.44 0.04
CA LYS A 57 13.56 4.89 0.32
C LYS A 57 13.91 5.69 -0.92
N ASN A 58 13.31 6.88 -1.03
CA ASN A 58 13.58 7.86 -2.09
C ASN A 58 13.42 7.29 -3.50
N GLY A 59 12.39 6.46 -3.72
CA GLY A 59 12.17 5.83 -5.02
C GLY A 59 11.31 6.69 -5.95
N THR A 60 11.48 6.44 -7.23
CA THR A 60 10.73 7.02 -8.33
C THR A 60 9.78 5.98 -8.91
N LEU A 61 8.52 6.35 -9.12
CA LEU A 61 7.49 5.48 -9.70
C LEU A 61 7.28 5.85 -11.17
N TYR A 62 7.44 4.85 -12.03
CA TYR A 62 7.18 4.92 -13.45
C TYR A 62 5.95 4.09 -13.82
N VAL A 63 5.13 4.60 -14.73
CA VAL A 63 4.02 3.87 -15.33
C VAL A 63 4.10 4.06 -16.84
N LYS A 64 4.27 2.96 -17.58
CA LYS A 64 4.51 2.96 -19.04
C LYS A 64 5.70 3.86 -19.42
N ASP A 65 6.80 3.74 -18.69
CA ASP A 65 8.03 4.56 -18.82
C ASP A 65 7.85 6.07 -18.56
N ILE A 66 6.68 6.49 -18.07
CA ILE A 66 6.42 7.88 -17.67
C ILE A 66 6.64 8.01 -16.17
N GLU A 67 7.49 8.95 -15.76
CA GLU A 67 7.76 9.29 -14.35
C GLU A 67 6.52 9.90 -13.68
N VAL A 68 5.74 9.07 -12.97
CA VAL A 68 4.47 9.49 -12.33
C VAL A 68 4.71 10.27 -11.05
N GLY A 69 5.81 10.01 -10.34
CA GLY A 69 6.15 10.74 -9.12
C GLY A 69 7.24 10.06 -8.31
N ILE A 70 7.55 10.68 -7.18
CA ILE A 70 8.58 10.22 -6.24
C ILE A 70 7.96 9.95 -4.88
N PHE A 71 8.52 9.03 -4.10
CA PHE A 71 8.14 8.77 -2.72
C PHE A 71 9.33 8.78 -1.78
N GLU A 72 9.12 9.24 -0.55
CA GLU A 72 10.18 9.23 0.47
C GLU A 72 10.42 7.83 1.03
N SER A 73 9.35 7.09 1.33
CA SER A 73 9.45 5.76 1.92
C SER A 73 8.30 4.86 1.51
N LEU A 74 8.63 3.64 1.11
CA LEU A 74 7.74 2.51 0.94
C LEU A 74 8.19 1.41 1.90
N ALA A 75 7.29 0.95 2.76
CA ALA A 75 7.58 -0.05 3.76
C ALA A 75 6.63 -1.24 3.62
N ILE A 76 7.18 -2.45 3.59
CA ILE A 76 6.41 -3.69 3.60
C ILE A 76 6.60 -4.35 4.96
N TYR A 77 5.50 -4.54 5.67
CA TYR A 77 5.43 -5.17 6.97
C TYR A 77 4.73 -6.52 6.81
N PRO A 78 5.49 -7.60 6.57
CA PRO A 78 4.94 -8.95 6.62
C PRO A 78 4.80 -9.37 8.09
N ASP A 79 3.57 -9.48 8.57
CA ASP A 79 3.24 -10.02 9.89
C ASP A 79 2.26 -11.19 9.73
N ILE A 80 2.24 -12.07 10.72
CA ILE A 80 1.35 -13.23 10.79
C ILE A 80 -0.10 -12.79 10.98
N PHE A 81 -0.33 -11.69 11.72
CA PHE A 81 -1.68 -11.21 12.02
C PHE A 81 -2.23 -10.24 10.96
N PHE A 82 -1.37 -9.40 10.39
CA PHE A 82 -1.73 -8.47 9.33
C PHE A 82 -0.52 -8.14 8.46
N ASN A 83 -0.73 -8.06 7.16
CA ASN A 83 0.28 -7.58 6.22
C ASN A 83 -0.05 -6.13 5.88
N MET A 84 0.96 -5.27 5.89
CA MET A 84 0.78 -3.85 5.59
C MET A 84 1.83 -3.37 4.61
N ILE A 85 1.39 -2.63 3.59
CA ILE A 85 2.26 -1.81 2.76
C ILE A 85 1.99 -0.35 3.15
N ASP A 86 3.02 0.41 3.51
CA ASP A 86 2.94 1.80 3.96
C ASP A 86 3.83 2.68 3.07
N LEU A 87 3.18 3.49 2.24
CA LEU A 87 3.79 4.49 1.38
C LEU A 87 3.70 5.86 2.06
N LYS A 88 4.79 6.61 2.12
CA LYS A 88 4.87 7.92 2.76
C LYS A 88 5.42 8.95 1.79
N ASN A 89 4.81 10.14 1.84
CA ASN A 89 5.22 11.34 1.10
C ASN A 89 5.45 11.07 -0.38
N PHE A 90 4.38 10.65 -1.06
CA PHE A 90 4.37 10.52 -2.51
C PHE A 90 3.97 11.86 -3.15
N HIS A 91 4.80 12.32 -4.08
CA HIS A 91 4.64 13.55 -4.81
C HIS A 91 4.51 13.25 -6.30
N SER A 92 3.34 13.53 -6.86
CA SER A 92 3.11 13.33 -8.30
C SER A 92 3.92 14.33 -9.14
N ASN A 93 4.43 13.87 -10.28
CA ASN A 93 5.07 14.74 -11.25
C ASN A 93 4.02 15.65 -11.93
N LYS A 94 4.12 16.96 -11.68
CA LYS A 94 3.18 17.97 -12.19
C LYS A 94 3.20 18.13 -13.71
N LYS A 95 4.19 17.56 -14.40
CA LYS A 95 4.32 17.63 -15.86
C LYS A 95 3.36 16.69 -16.59
N ILE A 96 2.75 15.71 -15.91
CA ILE A 96 1.78 14.79 -16.50
C ILE A 96 0.39 15.40 -16.40
N SER A 97 -0.15 15.88 -17.52
CA SER A 97 -1.49 16.45 -17.58
C SER A 97 -2.62 15.43 -17.32
N LEU A 98 -2.33 14.13 -17.47
CA LEU A 98 -3.31 13.05 -17.33
C LEU A 98 -3.56 12.61 -15.89
N ILE A 99 -2.65 12.95 -14.95
CA ILE A 99 -2.76 12.55 -13.55
C ILE A 99 -2.89 13.84 -12.74
N PRO A 100 -4.00 14.05 -12.01
CA PRO A 100 -4.13 15.22 -11.17
C PRO A 100 -2.95 15.27 -10.19
N ALA A 101 -2.39 16.47 -10.00
CA ALA A 101 -1.28 16.69 -9.08
C ALA A 101 -1.74 16.40 -7.64
N ILE A 102 -1.56 15.16 -7.20
CA ILE A 102 -1.98 14.67 -5.89
C ILE A 102 -0.72 14.37 -5.08
N ASP A 103 -0.57 15.11 -3.99
CA ASP A 103 0.41 14.82 -2.95
C ASP A 103 -0.24 13.93 -1.89
N ILE A 104 0.31 12.73 -1.71
CA ILE A 104 -0.15 11.76 -0.71
C ILE A 104 0.85 11.75 0.43
N ASN A 105 0.42 12.18 1.62
CA ASN A 105 1.27 12.18 2.81
C ASN A 105 1.51 10.74 3.30
N ARG A 106 0.45 9.92 3.30
CA ARG A 106 0.55 8.51 3.68
C ARG A 106 -0.51 7.68 2.99
N PHE A 107 -0.16 6.49 2.51
CA PHE A 107 -1.10 5.51 1.96
C PHE A 107 -0.75 4.13 2.47
N ARG A 108 -1.75 3.41 2.97
CA ARG A 108 -1.62 2.11 3.60
C ARG A 108 -2.57 1.11 2.97
N ILE A 109 -2.01 -0.02 2.58
CA ILE A 109 -2.74 -1.21 2.15
C ILE A 109 -2.65 -2.22 3.28
N PHE A 110 -3.80 -2.70 3.75
CA PHE A 110 -3.88 -3.71 4.80
C PHE A 110 -4.51 -4.98 4.25
N TYR A 111 -3.91 -6.11 4.61
CA TYR A 111 -4.44 -7.44 4.40
C TYR A 111 -4.34 -8.22 5.70
N THR A 112 -5.33 -9.06 6.02
CA THR A 112 -5.26 -9.92 7.20
C THR A 112 -5.69 -11.34 6.86
N PRO A 113 -4.96 -12.37 7.32
CA PRO A 113 -5.38 -13.76 7.15
C PRO A 113 -6.72 -14.08 7.82
N PHE A 114 -7.16 -13.30 8.82
CA PHE A 114 -8.46 -13.49 9.48
C PHE A 114 -9.65 -13.07 8.63
N TYR A 115 -9.42 -12.23 7.62
CA TYR A 115 -10.44 -11.81 6.68
C TYR A 115 -9.84 -11.74 5.26
N PRO A 116 -9.47 -12.92 4.71
CA PRO A 116 -8.60 -13.04 3.54
C PRO A 116 -9.25 -12.57 2.24
N ILE A 117 -10.56 -12.33 2.25
CA ILE A 117 -11.32 -11.91 1.07
C ILE A 117 -11.20 -10.41 0.83
N LYS A 118 -10.80 -9.62 1.85
CA LYS A 118 -10.80 -8.16 1.77
C LYS A 118 -9.43 -7.55 1.99
N ILE A 119 -9.06 -6.64 1.09
CA ILE A 119 -7.94 -5.73 1.26
C ILE A 119 -8.50 -4.35 1.59
N LEU A 120 -7.93 -3.68 2.59
CA LEU A 120 -8.35 -2.33 2.99
C LEU A 120 -7.32 -1.30 2.52
N LEU A 121 -7.80 -0.20 1.96
CA LEU A 121 -6.98 0.91 1.50
C LEU A 121 -7.29 2.13 2.38
N ARG A 122 -6.26 2.80 2.89
CA ARG A 122 -6.41 4.05 3.65
C ARG A 122 -5.30 5.01 3.30
N GLY A 123 -5.62 6.26 3.05
CA GLY A 123 -4.61 7.27 2.81
C GLY A 123 -5.02 8.65 3.26
N ASP A 124 -4.02 9.49 3.44
CA ASP A 124 -4.12 10.89 3.79
C ASP A 124 -3.34 11.69 2.73
N SER A 125 -3.99 12.70 2.16
CA SER A 125 -3.45 13.56 1.12
C SER A 125 -3.67 15.02 1.48
N ARG A 126 -2.97 15.94 0.82
CA ARG A 126 -3.19 17.39 1.02
C ARG A 126 -4.60 17.84 0.65
N ILE A 127 -5.29 17.09 -0.20
CA ILE A 127 -6.64 17.38 -0.67
C ILE A 127 -7.73 16.67 0.12
N GLY A 128 -7.37 15.80 1.08
CA GLY A 128 -8.31 15.09 1.95
C GLY A 128 -7.94 13.63 2.21
N LYS A 129 -8.93 12.83 2.59
CA LYS A 129 -8.74 11.42 2.98
C LYS A 129 -9.12 10.46 1.86
N ILE A 130 -8.39 9.36 1.77
CA ILE A 130 -8.63 8.27 0.84
C ILE A 130 -8.98 7.04 1.67
N SER A 131 -10.06 6.35 1.30
CA SER A 131 -10.46 5.09 1.92
C SER A 131 -10.92 4.15 0.82
N GLY A 132 -10.76 2.85 0.98
CA GLY A 132 -11.21 1.92 -0.04
C GLY A 132 -11.16 0.49 0.44
N SER A 133 -11.71 -0.39 -0.37
CA SER A 133 -11.50 -1.81 -0.19
C SER A 133 -11.58 -2.57 -1.50
N ILE A 134 -10.86 -3.69 -1.55
CA ILE A 134 -10.88 -4.63 -2.65
C ILE A 134 -11.41 -5.95 -2.10
N ASP A 135 -12.47 -6.44 -2.70
CA ASP A 135 -13.00 -7.78 -2.52
C ASP A 135 -12.37 -8.70 -3.55
N LEU A 136 -11.55 -9.64 -3.07
CA LEU A 136 -10.82 -10.61 -3.90
C LEU A 136 -11.73 -11.69 -4.47
N PHE A 137 -12.82 -12.03 -3.78
CA PHE A 137 -13.74 -13.07 -4.23
C PHE A 137 -14.68 -12.52 -5.31
N ALA A 138 -15.25 -11.35 -5.07
CA ALA A 138 -16.09 -10.66 -6.05
C ALA A 138 -15.30 -9.99 -7.18
N LYS A 139 -13.96 -9.95 -7.07
CA LYS A 139 -13.03 -9.21 -7.96
C LYS A 139 -13.44 -7.76 -8.21
N LYS A 140 -13.89 -7.09 -7.14
CA LYS A 140 -14.41 -5.73 -7.17
C LYS A 140 -13.70 -4.89 -6.15
N GLY A 141 -13.43 -3.63 -6.49
CA GLY A 141 -12.84 -2.68 -5.57
C GLY A 141 -13.52 -1.33 -5.67
N PHE A 142 -13.41 -0.55 -4.59
CA PHE A 142 -13.75 0.85 -4.62
C PHE A 142 -12.74 1.69 -3.85
N ILE A 143 -12.59 2.94 -4.31
CA ILE A 143 -11.79 3.97 -3.67
C ILE A 143 -12.69 5.18 -3.48
N ASP A 144 -12.90 5.55 -2.22
CA ASP A 144 -13.56 6.77 -1.78
C ASP A 144 -12.51 7.86 -1.49
N VAL A 145 -12.69 9.03 -2.10
CA VAL A 145 -11.92 10.22 -1.85
C VAL A 145 -12.84 11.26 -1.19
N PHE A 146 -12.50 11.61 0.04
CA PHE A 146 -13.17 12.63 0.84
C PHE A 146 -12.37 13.91 0.73
N THR A 147 -12.87 14.89 -0.02
CA THR A 147 -12.15 16.13 -0.31
C THR A 147 -13.01 17.36 -0.07
N THR A 148 -12.38 18.43 0.38
CA THR A 148 -12.99 19.76 0.50
C THR A 148 -12.92 20.54 -0.81
N LYS A 149 -12.07 20.15 -1.77
CA LYS A 149 -11.89 20.82 -3.06
C LYS A 149 -12.42 19.96 -4.21
N PRO A 150 -13.12 20.53 -5.20
CA PRO A 150 -13.59 19.75 -6.34
C PRO A 150 -12.42 19.19 -7.16
N ILE A 151 -12.37 17.87 -7.33
CA ILE A 151 -11.39 17.18 -8.17
C ILE A 151 -12.01 17.05 -9.57
N LYS A 152 -11.43 17.72 -10.57
CA LYS A 152 -11.97 17.78 -11.94
C LYS A 152 -11.58 16.59 -12.85
N MET A 153 -10.75 15.66 -12.39
CA MET A 153 -9.91 14.85 -13.32
C MET A 153 -9.87 13.34 -13.10
N LEU A 154 -10.79 12.74 -12.36
CA LEU A 154 -10.90 11.29 -12.28
C LEU A 154 -12.33 10.87 -12.68
N PRO A 155 -12.54 9.65 -13.24
CA PRO A 155 -13.85 9.07 -13.47
C PRO A 155 -14.54 8.69 -12.13
N LEU A 156 -14.52 9.61 -11.17
CA LEU A 156 -15.13 9.45 -9.86
C LEU A 156 -16.62 9.79 -9.97
N LYS A 157 -17.47 8.85 -9.58
CA LYS A 157 -18.89 9.13 -9.36
C LYS A 157 -19.03 9.89 -8.03
N LYS A 158 -19.59 11.09 -8.09
CA LYS A 158 -19.96 11.83 -6.89
C LYS A 158 -21.11 11.11 -6.19
N ILE A 159 -20.89 10.61 -4.97
CA ILE A 159 -21.95 9.94 -4.19
C ILE A 159 -22.65 10.96 -3.29
N LYS A 160 -21.88 11.82 -2.62
CA LYS A 160 -22.37 12.86 -1.70
C LYS A 160 -21.52 14.12 -1.84
N GLN A 161 -21.96 15.24 -1.26
CA GLN A 161 -21.13 16.45 -1.20
C GLN A 161 -19.77 16.11 -0.55
N GLY A 162 -18.68 16.41 -1.25
CA GLY A 162 -17.31 16.14 -0.79
C GLY A 162 -16.86 14.68 -0.83
N GLN A 163 -17.70 13.74 -1.26
CA GLN A 163 -17.36 12.30 -1.38
C GLN A 163 -17.45 11.83 -2.84
N TYR A 164 -16.33 11.35 -3.33
CA TYR A 164 -16.15 10.86 -4.69
C TYR A 164 -15.74 9.40 -4.65
N ARG A 165 -16.40 8.53 -5.41
CA ARG A 165 -16.09 7.11 -5.47
C ARG A 165 -15.66 6.68 -6.85
N TYR A 166 -14.58 5.91 -6.91
CA TYR A 166 -14.19 5.14 -8.07
C TYR A 166 -14.47 3.67 -7.79
N GLU A 167 -15.19 2.99 -8.68
CA GLU A 167 -15.46 1.55 -8.59
C GLU A 167 -14.81 0.87 -9.79
N PHE A 168 -14.15 -0.26 -9.55
CA PHE A 168 -13.47 -1.03 -10.59
C PHE A 168 -13.69 -2.53 -10.39
N SER A 169 -13.55 -3.28 -11.48
CA SER A 169 -13.59 -4.74 -11.51
C SER A 169 -12.39 -5.24 -12.33
N TYR A 170 -11.82 -6.37 -11.96
CA TYR A 170 -10.60 -6.93 -12.57
C TYR A 170 -10.67 -8.45 -12.74
#